data_AF-A0A849IVU3-F1
#
_entry.id   AF-A0A849IVU3-F1
#
_cell.length_a   1.000
_cell.length_b   1.000
_cell.length_c   1.000
_cell.angle_alpha   90.00
_cell.angle_beta   90.00
_cell.angle_gamma   90.00
#
_symmetry.space_group_name_H-M   'P 1'
#
loop_
_entity.id
_entity.type
_entity.pdbx_description
1 polymer ?
#
loop_
_entity_poly.entity_id
_entity_poly.type
_entity_poly.pdbx_seq_one_letter_code
_entity_poly.pdbx_strand_id
1 'polypeptide(L)'
;MWRHVGTLRGPGLVLIAAAALVGCGASPPVSHPSPSTSPKPSATPSPVATEVTVLAPDGVNFRTQPSPTATVVGIVAQGVTLPIISHTTAAGGWWQVKGSTATGWITSNPQYTSTGTFQTFSGGSSTLPWSVLYQAGWNFAQDSAGAVVFTGPGGDSITVTQATSIAQLPLAAPSGTAESDVAAVDIYGITTSLVTFSVGSGYLAAAAFQAEPGLAFLIEAKAPTGAAAAAFAVFLSTFKFPLPAASPTP
;
A
#
# COMPACT_ATOMS: atom_id res chain seq x y z
N MET A 1 30.96 17.21 25.01
CA MET A 1 30.20 17.89 26.07
C MET A 1 28.81 17.27 26.15
N TRP A 2 28.46 16.75 27.33
CA TRP A 2 27.11 16.59 27.90
C TRP A 2 26.11 17.66 27.42
N ARG A 3 24.77 17.52 27.35
CA ARG A 3 23.67 16.57 27.66
C ARG A 3 22.48 17.10 26.78
N HIS A 4 21.30 16.50 26.54
CA HIS A 4 20.29 15.98 27.46
C HIS A 4 19.14 15.34 26.64
N VAL A 5 18.58 14.28 27.22
CA VAL A 5 17.31 13.62 26.92
C VAL A 5 16.13 14.59 27.16
N GLY A 6 15.07 14.51 26.34
CA GLY A 6 13.79 15.18 26.54
C GLY A 6 12.62 14.41 25.93
N THR A 7 11.53 14.33 26.68
CA THR A 7 10.61 13.19 26.80
C THR A 7 9.27 13.39 26.07
N LEU A 8 8.53 12.28 25.94
CA LEU A 8 7.22 12.05 25.34
C LEU A 8 6.04 12.96 25.74
N ARG A 9 5.15 13.14 24.74
CA ARG A 9 3.67 13.03 24.69
C ARG A 9 2.79 13.58 25.84
N GLY A 10 1.84 14.41 25.41
CA GLY A 10 0.40 14.22 25.66
C GLY A 10 -0.33 15.39 26.32
N PRO A 11 -1.40 15.94 25.70
CA PRO A 11 -2.36 16.78 26.41
C PRO A 11 -3.65 16.00 26.72
N GLY A 12 -4.23 16.30 27.87
CA GLY A 12 -5.68 16.26 28.04
C GLY A 12 -6.20 15.22 29.04
N LEU A 13 -6.52 15.69 30.24
CA LEU A 13 -7.71 15.24 30.95
C LEU A 13 -8.10 16.30 31.99
N VAL A 14 -9.28 16.88 31.75
CA VAL A 14 -9.96 17.85 32.60
C VAL A 14 -10.70 17.11 33.71
N LEU A 15 -10.48 17.56 34.95
CA LEU A 15 -11.25 17.20 36.13
C LEU A 15 -12.51 18.07 36.21
N ILE A 16 -13.68 17.46 36.43
CA ILE A 16 -14.74 18.07 37.25
C ILE A 16 -15.37 16.97 38.11
N ALA A 17 -15.36 17.20 39.41
CA ALA A 17 -16.05 16.43 40.44
C ALA A 17 -17.17 17.29 41.06
N ALA A 18 -18.30 16.68 41.44
CA ALA A 18 -19.18 17.17 42.49
C ALA A 18 -20.12 16.05 43.01
N ALA A 19 -20.22 15.96 44.34
CA ALA A 19 -21.04 15.08 45.18
C ALA A 19 -22.52 15.57 45.28
N ALA A 20 -23.53 14.99 45.95
CA ALA A 20 -23.64 13.98 47.00
C ALA A 20 -25.14 13.52 47.18
N LEU A 21 -25.34 12.34 47.79
CA LEU A 21 -26.31 11.94 48.85
C LEU A 21 -27.85 11.77 48.63
N VAL A 22 -28.29 10.55 49.02
CA VAL A 22 -29.51 10.13 49.78
C VAL A 22 -30.83 9.84 49.04
N GLY A 23 -31.40 8.64 49.31
CA GLY A 23 -32.85 8.39 49.27
C GLY A 23 -33.28 6.94 48.98
N CYS A 24 -33.71 6.19 50.01
CA CYS A 24 -34.42 4.90 49.89
C CYS A 24 -35.87 5.09 49.43
N GLY A 25 -36.42 4.13 48.67
CA GLY A 25 -37.86 4.01 48.41
C GLY A 25 -38.20 2.92 47.39
N ALA A 26 -39.14 2.03 47.72
CA ALA A 26 -39.48 0.81 46.96
C ALA A 26 -40.75 0.93 46.09
N SER A 27 -40.79 0.11 45.01
CA SER A 27 -41.96 -0.42 44.23
C SER A 27 -42.47 0.38 43.02
N PRO A 28 -43.24 -0.20 42.06
CA PRO A 28 -43.21 -1.52 41.37
C PRO A 28 -43.15 -1.36 39.81
N PRO A 29 -43.23 -2.40 38.94
CA PRO A 29 -42.94 -2.27 37.51
C PRO A 29 -44.16 -1.79 36.71
N VAL A 30 -43.97 -0.81 35.82
CA VAL A 30 -44.99 -0.37 34.86
C VAL A 30 -44.45 -0.52 33.44
N SER A 31 -45.19 -1.27 32.62
CA SER A 31 -44.93 -1.60 31.23
C SER A 31 -44.85 -0.37 30.32
N HIS A 32 -43.70 -0.17 29.68
CA HIS A 32 -43.56 0.78 28.57
C HIS A 32 -43.80 0.06 27.22
N PRO A 33 -44.64 0.60 26.32
CA PRO A 33 -44.80 0.08 24.97
C PRO A 33 -43.52 0.27 24.14
N SER A 34 -43.17 -0.75 23.37
CA SER A 34 -42.03 -0.80 22.45
C SER A 34 -42.13 0.29 21.37
N PRO A 35 -41.09 1.13 21.15
CA PRO A 35 -41.10 2.05 20.03
C PRO A 35 -40.83 1.31 18.71
N SER A 36 -41.75 1.56 17.78
CA SER A 36 -41.79 1.19 16.37
C SER A 36 -40.44 1.20 15.66
N THR A 37 -40.16 0.14 14.90
CA THR A 37 -39.05 0.03 13.95
C THR A 37 -39.23 1.01 12.79
N SER A 38 -38.53 2.14 12.84
CA SER A 38 -38.37 3.02 11.67
C SER A 38 -37.39 2.38 10.67
N PRO A 39 -37.74 2.24 9.37
CA PRO A 39 -36.82 1.70 8.38
C PRO A 39 -35.66 2.68 8.17
N LYS A 40 -34.44 2.21 8.50
CA LYS A 40 -33.18 2.91 8.22
C LYS A 40 -33.09 3.21 6.71
N PRO A 41 -32.74 4.44 6.29
CA PRO A 41 -32.59 4.77 4.87
C PRO A 41 -31.55 3.83 4.24
N SER A 42 -31.99 3.13 3.20
CA SER A 42 -31.17 2.27 2.37
C SER A 42 -30.12 3.13 1.67
N ALA A 43 -28.85 2.87 1.94
CA ALA A 43 -27.75 3.53 1.27
C ALA A 43 -27.85 3.25 -0.24
N THR A 44 -27.79 4.30 -1.05
CA THR A 44 -27.60 4.21 -2.50
C THR A 44 -26.41 3.29 -2.77
N PRO A 45 -26.56 2.20 -3.56
CA PRO A 45 -25.46 1.28 -3.81
C PRO A 45 -24.36 2.02 -4.59
N SER A 46 -23.16 2.10 -3.99
CA SER A 46 -21.94 2.49 -4.69
C SER A 46 -21.72 1.55 -5.89
N PRO A 47 -21.18 2.05 -7.02
CA PRO A 47 -20.89 1.20 -8.17
C PRO A 47 -19.99 0.05 -7.74
N VAL A 48 -20.44 -1.17 -8.02
CA VAL A 48 -19.71 -2.40 -7.69
C VAL A 48 -18.58 -2.53 -8.71
N ALA A 49 -17.34 -2.63 -8.24
CA ALA A 49 -16.19 -2.90 -9.09
C ALA A 49 -16.38 -4.23 -9.84
N THR A 50 -16.02 -4.26 -11.12
CA THR A 50 -16.23 -5.43 -12.00
C THR A 50 -14.99 -6.29 -12.15
N GLU A 51 -13.81 -5.77 -11.82
CA GLU A 51 -12.53 -6.47 -11.94
C GLU A 51 -11.61 -6.14 -10.77
N VAL A 52 -10.66 -7.04 -10.52
CA VAL A 52 -9.62 -6.88 -9.51
C VAL A 52 -8.26 -7.35 -10.06
N THR A 53 -7.24 -6.54 -9.83
CA THR A 53 -5.84 -6.79 -10.16
C THR A 53 -5.06 -7.23 -8.92
N VAL A 54 -4.21 -8.24 -9.07
CA VAL A 54 -3.28 -8.68 -8.02
C VAL A 54 -2.04 -7.77 -7.99
N LEU A 55 -1.79 -7.15 -6.84
CA LEU A 55 -0.65 -6.25 -6.61
C LEU A 55 0.54 -6.97 -5.98
N ALA A 56 0.27 -7.98 -5.14
CA ALA A 56 1.28 -8.66 -4.35
C ALA A 56 2.38 -9.26 -5.26
N PRO A 57 3.66 -8.98 -5.01
CA PRO A 57 4.75 -9.50 -5.80
C PRO A 57 4.73 -11.02 -5.95
N ASP A 58 4.61 -11.76 -4.87
CA ASP A 58 4.58 -13.23 -4.93
C ASP A 58 3.22 -13.80 -5.32
N GLY A 59 2.30 -12.94 -5.77
CA GLY A 59 0.92 -13.28 -6.09
C GLY A 59 0.05 -13.44 -4.84
N VAL A 60 -1.19 -13.89 -5.06
CA VAL A 60 -2.14 -14.18 -3.98
C VAL A 60 -2.68 -15.59 -4.12
N ASN A 61 -2.96 -16.22 -2.98
CA ASN A 61 -3.58 -17.54 -2.96
C ASN A 61 -5.00 -17.50 -3.54
N PHE A 62 -5.27 -18.39 -4.49
CA PHE A 62 -6.60 -18.68 -5.00
C PHE A 62 -7.22 -19.80 -4.17
N ARG A 63 -8.34 -19.53 -3.51
CA ARG A 63 -8.92 -20.42 -2.49
C ARG A 63 -10.32 -20.89 -2.84
N THR A 64 -10.71 -22.02 -2.26
CA THR A 64 -12.05 -22.60 -2.46
C THR A 64 -13.16 -21.84 -1.72
N GLN A 65 -12.84 -21.12 -0.64
CA GLN A 65 -13.78 -20.40 0.22
C GLN A 65 -13.18 -19.05 0.69
N PRO A 66 -14.01 -18.07 1.10
CA PRO A 66 -13.55 -16.75 1.57
C PRO A 66 -13.00 -16.82 3.00
N SER A 67 -11.87 -17.52 3.18
CA SER A 67 -11.24 -17.71 4.48
C SER A 67 -9.72 -17.89 4.34
N PRO A 68 -8.91 -17.34 5.27
CA PRO A 68 -7.46 -17.52 5.27
C PRO A 68 -7.03 -18.98 5.51
N THR A 69 -7.92 -19.82 6.06
CA THR A 69 -7.66 -21.24 6.32
C THR A 69 -8.25 -22.18 5.27
N ALA A 70 -8.97 -21.65 4.27
CA ALA A 70 -9.54 -22.47 3.20
C ALA A 70 -8.46 -23.09 2.31
N THR A 71 -8.77 -24.21 1.67
CA THR A 71 -7.84 -24.88 0.74
C THR A 71 -7.38 -23.94 -0.37
N VAL A 72 -6.06 -23.86 -0.59
CA VAL A 72 -5.45 -23.17 -1.71
C VAL A 72 -5.46 -24.10 -2.92
N VAL A 73 -6.07 -23.65 -4.02
CA VAL A 73 -6.18 -24.38 -5.29
C VAL A 73 -5.27 -23.82 -6.38
N GLY A 74 -4.55 -22.73 -6.08
CA GLY A 74 -3.55 -22.15 -6.96
C GLY A 74 -3.06 -20.81 -6.45
N ILE A 75 -2.21 -20.16 -7.24
CA ILE A 75 -1.73 -18.80 -7.01
C ILE A 75 -2.14 -17.97 -8.22
N VAL A 76 -2.73 -16.80 -7.96
CA VAL A 76 -2.94 -15.78 -8.98
C VAL A 76 -1.70 -14.88 -8.95
N ALA A 77 -0.95 -14.87 -10.06
CA ALA A 77 0.27 -14.09 -10.18
C ALA A 77 -0.01 -12.57 -10.15
N GLN A 78 1.01 -11.80 -9.78
CA GLN A 78 0.96 -10.33 -9.85
C GLN A 78 0.58 -9.82 -11.25
N GLY A 79 -0.18 -8.74 -11.31
CA GLY A 79 -0.60 -8.07 -12.54
C GLY A 79 -1.77 -8.76 -13.24
N VAL A 80 -2.12 -9.99 -12.84
CA VAL A 80 -3.31 -10.66 -13.36
C VAL A 80 -4.55 -9.91 -12.87
N THR A 81 -5.40 -9.55 -13.84
CA THR A 81 -6.71 -8.95 -13.60
C THR A 81 -7.79 -10.01 -13.81
N LEU A 82 -8.72 -10.12 -12.86
CA LEU A 82 -9.78 -11.12 -12.88
C LEU A 82 -11.17 -10.46 -12.73
N PRO A 83 -12.20 -10.95 -13.44
CA PRO A 83 -13.57 -10.50 -13.22
C PRO A 83 -14.07 -10.85 -11.82
N ILE A 84 -14.69 -9.88 -11.16
CA ILE A 84 -15.36 -10.04 -9.86
C ILE A 84 -16.77 -10.59 -10.10
N ILE A 85 -17.09 -11.67 -9.39
CA ILE A 85 -18.42 -12.28 -9.35
C ILE A 85 -19.19 -11.78 -8.12
N SER A 86 -18.53 -11.72 -6.97
CA SER A 86 -19.11 -11.27 -5.71
C SER A 86 -18.03 -10.79 -4.74
N HIS A 87 -18.44 -10.21 -3.63
CA HIS A 87 -17.54 -9.82 -2.56
C HIS A 87 -18.16 -10.08 -1.19
N THR A 88 -17.31 -10.27 -0.20
CA THR A 88 -17.70 -10.32 1.21
C THR A 88 -16.67 -9.60 2.05
N THR A 89 -17.11 -8.92 3.11
CA THR A 89 -16.22 -8.29 4.10
C THR A 89 -15.93 -9.21 5.29
N ALA A 90 -16.57 -10.39 5.35
CA ALA A 90 -16.33 -11.36 6.39
C ALA A 90 -14.89 -11.92 6.32
N ALA A 91 -14.37 -12.38 7.47
CA ALA A 91 -13.07 -13.05 7.56
C ALA A 91 -11.90 -12.29 6.91
N GLY A 92 -11.88 -10.95 7.02
CA GLY A 92 -10.81 -10.10 6.48
C GLY A 92 -11.02 -9.61 5.06
N GLY A 93 -12.16 -9.94 4.43
CA GLY A 93 -12.54 -9.43 3.11
C GLY A 93 -12.02 -10.28 1.95
N TRP A 94 -12.92 -10.63 1.03
CA TRP A 94 -12.65 -11.53 -0.08
C TRP A 94 -13.41 -11.14 -1.35
N TRP A 95 -12.73 -11.26 -2.48
CA TRP A 95 -13.32 -11.23 -3.81
C TRP A 95 -13.56 -12.64 -4.30
N GLN A 96 -14.78 -12.94 -4.74
CA GLN A 96 -15.03 -14.11 -5.56
C GLN A 96 -14.73 -13.73 -7.00
N VAL A 97 -13.84 -14.46 -7.65
CA VAL A 97 -13.34 -14.12 -8.99
C VAL A 97 -13.48 -15.30 -9.94
N LYS A 98 -13.67 -14.97 -11.22
CA LYS A 98 -13.67 -15.95 -12.30
C LYS A 98 -12.24 -16.20 -12.78
N GLY A 99 -11.64 -17.30 -12.34
CA GLY A 99 -10.38 -17.78 -12.90
C GLY A 99 -10.57 -18.40 -14.29
N SER A 100 -9.46 -18.77 -14.93
CA SER A 100 -9.47 -19.39 -16.27
C SER A 100 -10.15 -20.76 -16.28
N THR A 101 -9.98 -21.56 -15.24
CA THR A 101 -10.49 -22.93 -15.14
C THR A 101 -11.58 -23.12 -14.08
N ALA A 102 -11.63 -22.24 -13.07
CA ALA A 102 -12.57 -22.35 -11.95
C ALA A 102 -12.90 -20.99 -11.34
N THR A 103 -14.00 -20.95 -10.58
CA THR A 103 -14.30 -19.82 -9.69
C THR A 103 -13.71 -20.10 -8.31
N GLY A 104 -13.23 -19.04 -7.65
CA GLY A 104 -12.65 -19.13 -6.32
C GLY A 104 -12.50 -17.77 -5.69
N TRP A 105 -11.75 -17.71 -4.59
CA TRP A 105 -11.66 -16.53 -3.74
C TRP A 105 -10.21 -16.05 -3.60
N ILE A 106 -10.03 -14.74 -3.72
CA ILE A 106 -8.77 -14.06 -3.39
C ILE A 106 -9.04 -13.00 -2.32
N THR A 107 -8.00 -12.63 -1.56
CA THR A 107 -8.12 -11.58 -0.54
C THR A 107 -8.57 -10.26 -1.17
N SER A 108 -9.39 -9.49 -0.47
CA SER A 108 -9.72 -8.11 -0.85
C SER A 108 -8.85 -7.07 -0.15
N ASN A 109 -7.77 -7.49 0.51
CA ASN A 109 -6.87 -6.56 1.19
C ASN A 109 -6.23 -5.62 0.15
N PRO A 110 -6.35 -4.29 0.31
CA PRO A 110 -5.82 -3.31 -0.63
C PRO A 110 -4.29 -3.33 -0.75
N GLN A 111 -3.58 -3.94 0.20
CA GLN A 111 -2.14 -4.17 0.10
C GLN A 111 -1.79 -5.18 -0.99
N TYR A 112 -2.67 -6.14 -1.26
CA TYR A 112 -2.41 -7.28 -2.15
C TYR A 112 -3.23 -7.27 -3.42
N THR A 113 -4.33 -6.51 -3.46
CA THR A 113 -5.25 -6.45 -4.59
C THR A 113 -5.80 -5.04 -4.76
N SER A 114 -6.18 -4.66 -5.98
CA SER A 114 -6.81 -3.37 -6.25
C SER A 114 -7.79 -3.51 -7.41
N THR A 115 -8.89 -2.76 -7.36
CA THR A 115 -9.85 -2.65 -8.48
C THR A 115 -9.39 -1.65 -9.54
N GLY A 116 -8.18 -1.11 -9.42
CA GLY A 116 -7.54 -0.28 -10.45
C GLY A 116 -6.97 -1.12 -11.60
N THR A 117 -6.69 -0.44 -12.71
CA THR A 117 -6.06 -1.04 -13.90
C THR A 117 -4.58 -0.72 -13.91
N PHE A 118 -3.77 -1.73 -14.18
CA PHE A 118 -2.32 -1.63 -14.14
C PHE A 118 -1.69 -2.17 -15.41
N GLN A 119 -0.48 -1.71 -15.69
CA GLN A 119 0.42 -2.28 -16.68
C GLN A 119 1.70 -2.75 -15.99
N THR A 120 2.39 -3.70 -16.63
CA THR A 120 3.63 -4.25 -16.11
C THR A 120 4.80 -3.67 -16.88
N PHE A 121 5.77 -3.14 -16.16
CA PHE A 121 7.12 -2.95 -16.69
C PHE A 121 7.97 -4.14 -16.28
N SER A 122 8.76 -4.66 -17.21
CA SER A 122 9.77 -5.68 -16.94
C SER A 122 11.02 -5.34 -17.74
N GLY A 123 12.15 -5.18 -17.06
CA GLY A 123 13.41 -4.80 -17.71
C GLY A 123 14.01 -5.89 -18.59
N GLY A 124 13.58 -7.15 -18.43
CA GLY A 124 13.82 -8.26 -19.36
C GLY A 124 15.30 -8.62 -19.62
N SER A 125 16.24 -8.03 -18.89
CA SER A 125 17.69 -8.16 -19.10
C SER A 125 18.41 -8.33 -17.77
N SER A 126 19.61 -8.90 -17.79
CA SER A 126 20.45 -9.03 -16.60
C SER A 126 20.85 -7.67 -16.01
N THR A 127 20.91 -6.64 -16.85
CA THR A 127 21.21 -5.25 -16.46
C THR A 127 19.99 -4.49 -15.96
N LEU A 128 18.76 -4.98 -16.17
CA LEU A 128 17.52 -4.43 -15.61
C LEU A 128 16.67 -5.57 -15.04
N PRO A 129 17.12 -6.21 -13.95
CA PRO A 129 16.57 -7.49 -13.49
C PRO A 129 15.27 -7.34 -12.69
N TRP A 130 14.55 -6.23 -12.86
CA TRP A 130 13.42 -5.86 -12.02
C TRP A 130 12.14 -5.66 -12.83
N SER A 131 11.01 -5.72 -12.13
CA SER A 131 9.68 -5.45 -12.70
C SER A 131 8.82 -4.73 -11.68
N VAL A 132 7.78 -4.05 -12.17
CA VAL A 132 6.86 -3.29 -11.31
C VAL A 132 5.51 -3.13 -12.02
N LEU A 133 4.44 -2.98 -11.25
CA LEU A 133 3.17 -2.53 -11.79
C LEU A 133 3.07 -1.01 -11.72
N TYR A 134 2.59 -0.39 -12.79
CA TYR A 134 2.29 1.03 -12.83
C TYR A 134 0.86 1.24 -13.33
N GLN A 135 0.28 2.39 -13.01
CA GLN A 135 -1.13 2.68 -13.33
C GLN A 135 -1.35 2.74 -14.84
N ALA A 136 -2.48 2.23 -15.31
CA ALA A 136 -2.86 2.36 -16.72
C ALA A 136 -2.99 3.84 -17.12
N GLY A 137 -2.56 4.16 -18.35
CA GLY A 137 -2.54 5.53 -18.87
C GLY A 137 -1.25 6.30 -18.54
N TRP A 138 -0.36 5.74 -17.73
CA TRP A 138 1.00 6.24 -17.60
C TRP A 138 1.86 5.69 -18.74
N ASN A 139 2.91 6.44 -19.10
CA ASN A 139 3.93 5.99 -20.05
C ASN A 139 5.23 5.74 -19.30
N PHE A 140 6.13 4.95 -19.88
CA PHE A 140 7.50 4.83 -19.39
C PHE A 140 8.50 5.13 -20.50
N ALA A 141 9.65 5.66 -20.11
CA ALA A 141 10.82 5.81 -20.95
C ALA A 141 12.05 5.35 -20.18
N GLN A 142 13.02 4.76 -20.88
CA GLN A 142 14.30 4.37 -20.32
C GLN A 142 15.38 5.25 -20.96
N ASP A 143 16.29 5.78 -20.15
CA ASP A 143 17.44 6.53 -20.65
C ASP A 143 18.62 5.61 -21.02
N SER A 144 19.67 6.20 -21.60
CA SER A 144 20.90 5.47 -21.97
C SER A 144 21.70 4.96 -20.77
N ALA A 145 21.45 5.49 -19.57
CA ALA A 145 22.08 5.05 -18.33
C ALA A 145 21.29 3.90 -17.64
N GLY A 146 20.10 3.58 -18.15
CA GLY A 146 19.22 2.54 -17.61
C GLY A 146 18.25 3.03 -16.54
N ALA A 147 18.16 4.35 -16.29
CA ALA A 147 17.10 4.88 -15.44
C ALA A 147 15.77 4.81 -16.19
N VAL A 148 14.71 4.43 -15.48
CA VAL A 148 13.35 4.29 -16.04
C VAL A 148 12.44 5.32 -15.42
N VAL A 149 11.83 6.16 -16.25
CA VAL A 149 10.92 7.23 -15.85
C VAL A 149 9.51 6.87 -16.27
N PHE A 150 8.64 6.66 -15.29
CA PHE A 150 7.20 6.54 -15.48
C PHE A 150 6.57 7.92 -15.38
N THR A 151 5.79 8.33 -16.37
CA THR A 151 5.13 9.64 -16.41
C THR A 151 3.62 9.46 -16.49
N GLY A 152 2.93 10.04 -15.52
CA GLY A 152 1.48 10.08 -15.42
C GLY A 152 0.88 11.36 -15.99
N PRO A 153 -0.46 11.41 -16.09
CA PRO A 153 -1.16 12.63 -16.42
C PRO A 153 -0.90 13.73 -15.37
N GLY A 154 -0.94 15.00 -15.77
CA GLY A 154 -0.80 16.12 -14.83
C GLY A 154 0.62 16.43 -14.37
N GLY A 155 1.64 15.76 -14.92
CA GLY A 155 3.05 16.00 -14.59
C GLY A 155 3.58 15.16 -13.43
N ASP A 156 2.84 14.14 -13.00
CA ASP A 156 3.32 13.13 -12.07
C ASP A 156 4.42 12.28 -12.73
N SER A 157 5.47 11.97 -11.99
CA SER A 157 6.53 11.10 -12.47
C SER A 157 7.10 10.25 -11.36
N ILE A 158 7.45 9.00 -11.68
CA ILE A 158 8.24 8.11 -10.83
C ILE A 158 9.50 7.73 -11.60
N THR A 159 10.67 8.02 -11.04
CA THR A 159 11.97 7.66 -11.62
C THR A 159 12.57 6.51 -10.80
N VAL A 160 12.98 5.45 -11.49
CA VAL A 160 13.73 4.34 -10.93
C VAL A 160 15.16 4.41 -11.47
N THR A 161 16.11 4.66 -10.58
CA THR A 161 17.55 4.66 -10.87
C THR A 161 18.18 3.46 -10.18
N GLN A 162 19.12 2.80 -10.87
CA GLN A 162 19.87 1.68 -10.32
C GLN A 162 21.37 1.98 -10.33
N ALA A 163 22.09 1.39 -9.38
CA ALA A 163 23.55 1.41 -9.32
C ALA A 163 24.06 0.12 -8.65
N THR A 164 25.38 -0.05 -8.55
CA THR A 164 25.93 -1.25 -7.87
C THR A 164 25.90 -1.12 -6.35
N SER A 165 25.86 0.10 -5.83
CA SER A 165 25.74 0.39 -4.39
C SER A 165 25.00 1.70 -4.15
N ILE A 166 24.43 1.85 -2.95
CA ILE A 166 23.75 3.10 -2.57
C ILE A 166 24.66 4.33 -2.72
N ALA A 167 25.97 4.18 -2.47
CA ALA A 167 26.94 5.28 -2.58
C ALA A 167 27.12 5.84 -4.00
N GLN A 168 26.70 5.08 -5.02
CA GLN A 168 26.75 5.49 -6.42
C GLN A 168 25.42 6.05 -6.93
N LEU A 169 24.36 5.97 -6.12
CA LEU A 169 23.07 6.58 -6.47
C LEU A 169 23.18 8.12 -6.35
N PRO A 170 22.45 8.86 -7.19
CA PRO A 170 22.36 10.31 -7.00
C PRO A 170 21.68 10.62 -5.67
N LEU A 171 21.82 11.87 -5.21
CA LEU A 171 21.11 12.33 -4.02
C LEU A 171 19.61 12.38 -4.30
N ALA A 172 18.83 11.76 -3.42
CA ALA A 172 17.37 11.65 -3.48
C ALA A 172 16.59 12.98 -3.49
N ALA A 173 17.24 14.09 -3.13
CA ALA A 173 16.68 15.42 -3.28
C ALA A 173 17.80 16.44 -3.59
N PRO A 174 17.51 17.49 -4.39
CA PRO A 174 18.43 18.60 -4.61
C PRO A 174 18.82 19.27 -3.29
N SER A 175 20.04 19.78 -3.21
CA SER A 175 20.53 20.53 -2.07
C SER A 175 19.62 21.72 -1.75
N GLY A 176 19.28 21.90 -0.47
CA GLY A 176 18.40 22.97 -0.01
C GLY A 176 16.91 22.60 0.12
N THR A 177 16.53 21.36 -0.17
CA THR A 177 15.17 20.87 0.10
C THR A 177 15.06 20.36 1.55
N ALA A 178 14.08 20.86 2.31
CA ALA A 178 13.86 20.39 3.68
C ALA A 178 13.08 19.07 3.68
N GLU A 179 13.60 18.08 4.41
CA GLU A 179 12.86 16.87 4.75
C GLU A 179 11.62 17.24 5.56
N SER A 180 10.48 16.71 5.14
CA SER A 180 9.18 16.96 5.75
C SER A 180 8.75 15.82 6.66
N ASP A 181 9.05 14.58 6.29
CA ASP A 181 8.72 13.38 7.04
C ASP A 181 9.60 12.21 6.59
N VAL A 182 9.86 11.28 7.50
CA VAL A 182 10.59 10.04 7.24
C VAL A 182 9.80 8.88 7.83
N ALA A 183 9.38 7.96 6.97
CA ALA A 183 8.64 6.77 7.35
C ALA A 183 9.39 5.49 6.94
N ALA A 184 9.08 4.37 7.57
CA ALA A 184 9.56 3.06 7.11
C ALA A 184 8.65 2.56 5.98
N VAL A 185 9.25 1.96 4.94
CA VAL A 185 8.55 1.30 3.85
C VAL A 185 9.20 -0.05 3.55
N ASP A 186 8.39 -1.07 3.29
CA ASP A 186 8.85 -2.39 2.86
C ASP A 186 8.75 -2.49 1.33
N ILE A 187 9.88 -2.76 0.68
CA ILE A 187 9.98 -2.93 -0.77
C ILE A 187 10.55 -4.33 -1.02
N TYR A 188 9.67 -5.25 -1.41
CA TYR A 188 9.98 -6.66 -1.70
C TYR A 188 10.88 -7.34 -0.63
N GLY A 189 10.50 -7.20 0.64
CA GLY A 189 11.21 -7.80 1.77
C GLY A 189 12.35 -6.96 2.36
N ILE A 190 12.65 -5.79 1.76
CA ILE A 190 13.62 -4.83 2.30
C ILE A 190 12.89 -3.67 2.98
N THR A 191 13.07 -3.52 4.29
CA THR A 191 12.61 -2.35 5.03
C THR A 191 13.61 -1.20 4.86
N THR A 192 13.17 -0.09 4.29
CA THR A 192 13.99 1.12 4.10
C THR A 192 13.23 2.39 4.53
N SER A 193 13.91 3.52 4.52
CA SER A 193 13.31 4.83 4.76
C SER A 193 12.69 5.38 3.47
N LEU A 194 11.41 5.73 3.56
CA LEU A 194 10.72 6.61 2.63
C LEU A 194 10.83 8.04 3.16
N VAL A 195 11.60 8.87 2.48
CA VAL A 195 11.79 10.27 2.82
C VAL A 195 10.86 11.11 1.95
N THR A 196 10.12 12.03 2.57
CA THR A 196 9.31 13.01 1.86
C THR A 196 9.89 14.41 2.04
N PHE A 197 9.83 15.21 0.99
CA PHE A 197 10.39 16.55 0.95
C PHE A 197 9.30 17.56 0.60
N SER A 198 9.33 18.72 1.24
CA SER A 198 8.47 19.84 0.88
C SER A 198 9.08 20.61 -0.29
N VAL A 199 8.44 20.57 -1.47
CA VAL A 199 8.92 21.27 -2.68
C VAL A 199 7.86 22.26 -3.15
N GLY A 200 7.86 23.47 -2.59
CA GLY A 200 6.83 24.48 -2.91
C GLY A 200 5.42 23.95 -2.63
N SER A 201 4.56 23.93 -3.65
CA SER A 201 3.21 23.32 -3.58
C SER A 201 3.16 21.84 -4.01
N GLY A 202 4.29 21.25 -4.38
CA GLY A 202 4.39 19.90 -4.91
C GLY A 202 4.83 18.86 -3.88
N TYR A 203 4.85 17.61 -4.35
CA TYR A 203 5.24 16.42 -3.61
C TYR A 203 6.53 15.84 -4.22
N LEU A 204 7.51 15.56 -3.35
CA LEU A 204 8.68 14.76 -3.68
C LEU A 204 8.84 13.69 -2.59
N ALA A 205 9.00 12.45 -2.99
CA ALA A 205 9.33 11.36 -2.09
C ALA A 205 10.35 10.42 -2.70
N ALA A 206 11.21 9.86 -1.88
CA ALA A 206 12.28 9.01 -2.34
C ALA A 206 12.53 7.85 -1.38
N ALA A 207 12.84 6.69 -1.94
CA ALA A 207 13.33 5.54 -1.22
C ALA A 207 14.62 5.05 -1.89
N ALA A 208 15.71 5.01 -1.13
CA ALA A 208 16.97 4.43 -1.56
C ALA A 208 17.25 3.16 -0.75
N PHE A 209 17.68 2.08 -1.41
CA PHE A 209 17.95 0.81 -0.73
C PHE A 209 18.91 -0.08 -1.52
N GLN A 210 19.60 -0.95 -0.81
CA GLN A 210 20.43 -2.01 -1.38
C GLN A 210 19.56 -3.25 -1.49
N ALA A 211 19.28 -3.70 -2.71
CA ALA A 211 18.49 -4.90 -2.96
C ALA A 211 19.35 -6.16 -2.76
N GLU A 212 20.53 -6.17 -3.37
CA GLU A 212 21.51 -7.26 -3.31
C GLU A 212 22.92 -6.70 -3.40
N PRO A 213 23.98 -7.47 -3.09
CA PRO A 213 25.34 -7.09 -3.46
C PRO A 213 25.44 -6.80 -4.97
N GLY A 214 25.78 -5.55 -5.33
CA GLY A 214 25.89 -5.15 -6.74
C GLY A 214 24.59 -4.63 -7.37
N LEU A 215 23.49 -4.52 -6.61
CA LEU A 215 22.24 -3.93 -7.06
C LEU A 215 21.61 -3.05 -5.97
N ALA A 216 21.57 -1.75 -6.24
CA ALA A 216 20.94 -0.74 -5.41
C ALA A 216 19.96 0.08 -6.23
N PHE A 217 18.91 0.59 -5.58
CA PHE A 217 17.88 1.38 -6.20
C PHE A 217 17.70 2.71 -5.49
N LEU A 218 17.44 3.75 -6.27
CA LEU A 218 16.79 4.99 -5.85
C LEU A 218 15.48 5.08 -6.63
N ILE A 219 14.36 5.14 -5.92
CA ILE A 219 13.05 5.35 -6.51
C ILE A 219 12.51 6.68 -6.02
N GLU A 220 12.22 7.58 -6.94
CA GLU A 220 11.78 8.95 -6.66
C GLU A 220 10.42 9.21 -7.30
N ALA A 221 9.47 9.72 -6.53
CA ALA A 221 8.19 10.20 -7.03
C ALA A 221 8.12 11.72 -6.93
N LYS A 222 7.72 12.37 -8.01
CA LYS A 222 7.46 13.80 -8.08
C LYS A 222 6.06 14.04 -8.60
N ALA A 223 5.33 14.95 -7.96
CA ALA A 223 3.99 15.31 -8.39
C ALA A 223 3.64 16.76 -8.02
N PRO A 224 2.74 17.42 -8.76
CA PRO A 224 2.22 18.72 -8.37
C PRO A 224 1.23 18.64 -7.19
N THR A 225 0.69 17.45 -6.88
CA THR A 225 -0.26 17.26 -5.76
C THR A 225 0.08 16.01 -4.95
N GLY A 226 -0.41 15.93 -3.71
CA GLY A 226 -0.21 14.76 -2.84
C GLY A 226 -0.94 13.47 -3.26
N ALA A 227 -1.81 13.52 -4.28
CA ALA A 227 -2.51 12.34 -4.79
C ALA A 227 -1.54 11.27 -5.33
N ALA A 228 -0.37 11.68 -5.82
CA ALA A 228 0.68 10.77 -6.25
C ALA A 228 1.31 9.95 -5.12
N ALA A 229 1.16 10.33 -3.86
CA ALA A 229 1.69 9.57 -2.73
C ALA A 229 1.06 8.17 -2.64
N ALA A 230 -0.26 8.07 -2.88
CA ALA A 230 -0.95 6.78 -2.90
C ALA A 230 -0.52 5.91 -4.10
N ALA A 231 -0.38 6.52 -5.27
CA ALA A 231 0.14 5.83 -6.46
C ALA A 231 1.58 5.35 -6.24
N PHE A 232 2.40 6.15 -5.56
CA PHE A 232 3.78 5.80 -5.25
C PHE A 232 3.88 4.66 -4.25
N ALA A 233 3.09 4.66 -3.17
CA ALA A 233 3.05 3.55 -2.22
C ALA A 233 2.65 2.22 -2.89
N VAL A 234 1.66 2.25 -3.79
CA VAL A 234 1.26 1.09 -4.60
C VAL A 234 2.38 0.68 -5.56
N PHE A 235 3.05 1.64 -6.20
CA PHE A 235 4.18 1.35 -7.08
C PHE A 235 5.29 0.61 -6.32
N LEU A 236 5.70 1.14 -5.17
CA LEU A 236 6.72 0.53 -4.30
C LEU A 236 6.33 -0.88 -3.84
N SER A 237 5.07 -1.10 -3.46
CA SER A 237 4.61 -2.41 -2.99
C SER A 237 4.55 -3.49 -4.07
N THR A 238 4.52 -3.08 -5.35
CA THR A 238 4.49 -4.00 -6.50
C THR A 238 5.88 -4.26 -7.09
N PHE A 239 6.90 -3.56 -6.61
CA PHE A 239 8.25 -3.65 -7.14
C PHE A 239 8.85 -5.04 -6.86
N LYS A 240 9.59 -5.58 -7.83
CA LYS A 240 10.23 -6.89 -7.79
C LYS A 240 11.64 -6.83 -8.34
N PHE A 241 12.56 -7.52 -7.70
CA PHE A 241 13.94 -7.69 -8.12
C PHE A 241 14.44 -9.06 -7.64
N PRO A 242 15.58 -9.57 -8.13
CA PRO A 242 16.16 -10.80 -7.62
C PRO A 242 16.49 -10.61 -6.14
N LEU A 243 16.21 -11.63 -5.32
CA LEU A 243 16.67 -11.65 -3.94
C LEU A 243 17.84 -12.61 -3.80
N PRO A 244 18.82 -12.32 -2.91
CA PRO A 244 20.01 -13.13 -2.81
C PRO A 244 19.57 -14.55 -2.45
N ALA A 245 20.20 -15.55 -3.06
CA ALA A 245 19.94 -16.93 -2.66
C ALA A 245 20.14 -17.04 -1.15
N ALA A 246 19.10 -17.47 -0.42
CA ALA A 246 19.23 -17.74 0.99
C ALA A 246 20.37 -18.76 1.16
N SER A 247 21.42 -18.38 1.89
CA SER A 247 22.53 -19.28 2.19
C SER A 247 21.95 -20.60 2.70
N PRO A 248 22.40 -21.78 2.24
CA PRO A 248 21.95 -23.04 2.80
C PRO A 248 22.28 -23.02 4.29
N THR A 249 21.25 -23.10 5.13
CA THR A 249 21.41 -23.21 6.57
C THR A 249 22.26 -24.46 6.86
N PRO A 250 23.39 -24.34 7.58
CA PRO A 250 24.25 -25.48 7.89
C PRO A 250 23.56 -26.51 8.79
#